data_AF-H0EYU7-F1
#
_entry.id   AF-H0EYU7-F1
#
_cell.length_a   1.000
_cell.length_b   1.000
_cell.length_c   1.000
_cell.angle_alpha   90.00
_cell.angle_beta   90.00
_cell.angle_gamma   90.00
#
_symmetry.space_group_name_H-M   'P 1'
#
loop_
_entity.id
_entity.type
_entity.pdbx_description
1 polymer ?
#
loop_
_entity_poly.entity_id
_entity_poly.type
_entity_poly.pdbx_seq_one_letter_code
_entity_poly.pdbx_strand_id
1 'polypeptide(L)'
;MSKTIKAVQSDMESLSKSTEALMFSIYFATITSMTAEEVNTNFGISKTVLLRQYRFATEQALARANLLKTNDIVTIQALVLFLICVRRHDDTRFVWTMTGLAIRIAQSLGLHRDGAKFGLSPFDTEMRRRLWWQVCILDVRASEDHGSDPSVMTSSYDTELPTSCNDLDLDPSQKEPVKPREGVSEMTFCLIRFEICSLARVLTYSPPGGCPAGPMPPPLTLEEKEEMIKEKTTHLEKTYLKYCENAGPLYWVAATVARLIAAKMALILYHPLIEPDKTDSLTSDTRDRLFMASIEILEYSQLLEAEASTKKWGWLFATYIQWHAIAYLLGELAIRDNSIIVKRAWQAVDNCFGACGVDIFKGKHESLLSKLAKDVVKTMRQRL
;
A
#
# COMPACT_ATOMS: atom_id res chain seq x y z
N MET A 1 5.99 -17.73 -20.00
CA MET A 1 7.23 -17.36 -19.27
C MET A 1 8.48 -18.09 -19.77
N SER A 2 8.48 -19.42 -19.90
CA SER A 2 9.68 -20.19 -20.34
C SER A 2 10.23 -19.81 -21.73
N LYS A 3 9.37 -19.51 -22.72
CA LYS A 3 9.80 -19.05 -24.06
C LYS A 3 10.46 -17.68 -24.03
N THR A 4 9.89 -16.71 -23.30
CA THR A 4 10.44 -15.35 -23.17
C THR A 4 11.77 -15.36 -22.41
N ILE A 5 11.86 -16.11 -21.30
CA ILE A 5 13.12 -16.24 -20.54
C ILE A 5 14.23 -16.86 -21.40
N LYS A 6 13.91 -17.88 -22.21
CA LYS A 6 14.86 -18.48 -23.15
C LYS A 6 15.25 -17.51 -24.27
N ALA A 7 14.32 -16.71 -24.78
CA ALA A 7 14.60 -15.69 -25.79
C ALA A 7 15.51 -14.56 -25.25
N VAL A 8 15.30 -14.13 -24.00
CA VAL A 8 16.14 -13.14 -23.30
C VAL A 8 17.58 -13.63 -23.17
N GLN A 9 17.79 -14.93 -22.90
CA GLN A 9 19.13 -15.50 -22.77
C GLN A 9 19.90 -15.56 -24.09
N SER A 10 19.21 -15.60 -25.23
CA SER A 10 19.82 -15.71 -26.56
C SER A 10 19.98 -14.38 -27.29
N ASP A 11 19.05 -13.43 -27.10
CA ASP A 11 19.07 -12.12 -27.79
C ASP A 11 18.22 -11.06 -27.05
N MET A 12 18.86 -10.16 -26.31
CA MET A 12 18.19 -9.04 -25.63
C MET A 12 17.59 -8.01 -26.59
N GLU A 13 18.09 -7.91 -27.83
CA GLU A 13 17.59 -6.92 -28.79
C GLU A 13 16.25 -7.32 -29.40
N SER A 14 15.90 -8.61 -29.34
CA SER A 14 14.63 -9.16 -29.83
C SER A 14 13.40 -8.80 -28.96
N LEU A 15 13.61 -8.23 -27.77
CA LEU A 15 12.53 -7.93 -26.83
C LEU A 15 11.74 -6.68 -27.23
N SER A 16 10.41 -6.74 -27.04
CA SER A 16 9.60 -5.51 -27.11
C SER A 16 10.07 -4.53 -26.02
N LYS A 17 9.97 -3.22 -26.31
CA LYS A 17 10.38 -2.19 -25.34
C LYS A 17 9.58 -2.23 -24.05
N SER A 18 8.33 -2.66 -24.10
CA SER A 18 7.50 -2.89 -22.93
C SER A 18 7.97 -4.08 -22.10
N THR A 19 8.37 -5.19 -22.73
CA THR A 19 8.93 -6.35 -22.04
C THR A 19 10.28 -6.02 -21.41
N GLU A 20 11.13 -5.26 -22.11
CA GLU A 20 12.39 -4.74 -21.58
C GLU A 20 12.14 -3.89 -20.31
N ALA A 21 11.15 -2.98 -20.34
CA ALA A 21 10.77 -2.20 -19.18
C ALA A 21 10.29 -3.07 -18.01
N LEU A 22 9.42 -4.04 -18.27
CA LEU A 22 8.93 -4.96 -17.23
C LEU A 22 10.07 -5.76 -16.61
N MET A 23 11.00 -6.26 -17.43
CA MET A 23 12.17 -7.01 -16.98
C MET A 23 13.05 -6.18 -16.04
N PHE A 24 13.37 -4.94 -16.40
CA PHE A 24 14.15 -4.06 -15.51
C PHE A 24 13.39 -3.71 -14.23
N SER A 25 12.07 -3.49 -14.29
CA SER A 25 11.25 -3.33 -13.09
C SER A 25 11.29 -4.56 -12.17
N ILE A 26 11.29 -5.78 -12.73
CA ILE A 26 11.46 -7.02 -11.97
C ILE A 26 12.85 -7.09 -11.34
N TYR A 27 13.91 -6.74 -12.06
CA TYR A 27 15.27 -6.71 -11.50
C TYR A 27 15.38 -5.71 -10.35
N PHE A 28 14.83 -4.51 -10.51
CA PHE A 28 14.78 -3.52 -9.44
C PHE A 28 14.00 -4.03 -8.22
N ALA A 29 12.85 -4.70 -8.44
CA ALA A 29 12.07 -5.30 -7.37
C ALA A 29 12.83 -6.41 -6.63
N THR A 30 13.57 -7.26 -7.36
CA THR A 30 14.42 -8.32 -6.78
C THR A 30 15.52 -7.74 -5.90
N ILE A 31 16.26 -6.74 -6.38
CA ILE A 31 17.30 -6.10 -5.55
C ILE A 31 16.67 -5.38 -4.35
N THR A 32 15.47 -4.81 -4.50
CA THR A 32 14.73 -4.18 -3.41
C THR A 32 14.39 -5.19 -2.31
N SER A 33 13.97 -6.42 -2.68
CA SER A 33 13.52 -7.44 -1.73
C SER A 33 14.64 -8.18 -0.99
N MET A 34 15.84 -8.25 -1.57
CA MET A 34 17.01 -8.91 -0.96
C MET A 34 17.65 -8.05 0.12
N THR A 35 18.21 -8.65 1.17
CA THR A 35 19.03 -7.96 2.18
C THR A 35 20.36 -7.47 1.59
N ALA A 36 21.04 -6.53 2.26
CA ALA A 36 22.35 -6.06 1.80
C ALA A 36 23.40 -7.19 1.74
N GLU A 37 23.33 -8.12 2.69
CA GLU A 37 24.19 -9.32 2.75
C GLU A 37 23.90 -10.28 1.59
N GLU A 38 22.63 -10.56 1.29
CA GLU A 38 22.25 -11.38 0.14
C GLU A 38 22.71 -10.75 -1.17
N VAL A 39 22.55 -9.44 -1.35
CA VAL A 39 23.02 -8.76 -2.57
C VAL A 39 24.55 -8.85 -2.70
N ASN A 40 25.28 -8.62 -1.61
CA ASN A 40 26.74 -8.73 -1.64
C ASN A 40 27.20 -10.17 -1.92
N THR A 41 26.56 -11.17 -1.31
CA THR A 41 26.88 -12.58 -1.52
C THR A 41 26.58 -13.05 -2.94
N ASN A 42 25.45 -12.64 -3.53
CA ASN A 42 25.04 -13.10 -4.86
C ASN A 42 25.71 -12.32 -6.01
N PHE A 43 26.03 -11.03 -5.80
CA PHE A 43 26.49 -10.15 -6.89
C PHE A 43 27.85 -9.49 -6.65
N GLY A 44 28.42 -9.56 -5.44
CA GLY A 44 29.70 -8.93 -5.10
C GLY A 44 29.69 -7.40 -5.12
N ILE A 45 28.50 -6.78 -5.17
CA ILE A 45 28.32 -5.33 -5.27
C ILE A 45 27.39 -4.88 -4.14
N SER A 46 27.65 -3.68 -3.59
CA SER A 46 26.76 -3.11 -2.57
C SER A 46 25.33 -2.92 -3.08
N LYS A 47 24.34 -3.20 -2.21
CA LYS A 47 22.91 -3.03 -2.53
C LYS A 47 22.57 -1.62 -3.01
N THR A 48 23.15 -0.59 -2.39
CA THR A 48 22.91 0.82 -2.76
C THR A 48 23.33 1.11 -4.20
N VAL A 49 24.46 0.57 -4.65
CA VAL A 49 24.94 0.75 -6.03
C VAL A 49 24.01 0.04 -7.02
N LEU A 50 23.65 -1.21 -6.76
CA LEU A 50 22.75 -1.96 -7.65
C LEU A 50 21.35 -1.36 -7.72
N LEU A 51 20.79 -0.90 -6.59
CA LEU A 51 19.52 -0.18 -6.58
C LEU A 51 19.56 1.05 -7.48
N ARG A 52 20.63 1.86 -7.40
CA ARG A 52 20.78 3.05 -8.25
C ARG A 52 20.89 2.69 -9.73
N GLN A 53 21.64 1.64 -10.06
CA GLN A 53 21.81 1.18 -11.44
C GLN A 53 20.50 0.65 -12.03
N TYR A 54 19.81 -0.25 -11.33
CA TYR A 54 18.56 -0.82 -11.81
C TYR A 54 17.42 0.19 -11.83
N ARG A 55 17.37 1.14 -10.88
CA ARG A 55 16.45 2.28 -10.93
C ARG A 55 16.62 3.07 -12.23
N PHE A 56 17.86 3.48 -12.53
CA PHE A 56 18.16 4.23 -13.76
C PHE A 56 17.82 3.40 -15.01
N ALA A 57 18.16 2.12 -15.04
CA ALA A 57 17.83 1.25 -16.16
C ALA A 57 16.31 1.11 -16.37
N THR A 58 15.52 0.96 -15.29
CA THR A 58 14.05 0.92 -15.36
C THR A 58 13.48 2.21 -15.92
N GLU A 59 13.94 3.38 -15.46
CA GLU A 59 13.49 4.68 -15.98
C GLU A 59 13.77 4.82 -17.48
N GLN A 60 14.96 4.42 -17.93
CA GLN A 60 15.32 4.47 -19.34
C GLN A 60 14.52 3.48 -20.19
N ALA A 61 14.25 2.28 -19.67
CA ALA A 61 13.44 1.30 -20.36
C ALA A 61 11.98 1.75 -20.48
N LEU A 62 11.39 2.34 -19.43
CA LEU A 62 10.06 2.94 -19.47
C LEU A 62 9.99 4.10 -20.48
N ALA A 63 11.01 4.95 -20.53
CA ALA A 63 11.10 6.02 -21.52
C ALA A 63 11.16 5.48 -22.95
N ARG A 64 11.99 4.45 -23.21
CA ARG A 64 12.09 3.77 -24.52
C ARG A 64 10.81 3.03 -24.91
N ALA A 65 10.02 2.59 -23.93
CA ALA A 65 8.68 2.03 -24.15
C ALA A 65 7.61 3.11 -24.41
N ASN A 66 8.00 4.37 -24.60
CA ASN A 66 7.11 5.52 -24.81
C ASN A 66 6.03 5.63 -23.74
N LEU A 67 6.38 5.51 -22.46
CA LEU A 67 5.44 5.49 -21.33
C LEU A 67 4.30 6.51 -21.44
N LEU A 68 4.59 7.77 -21.79
CA LEU A 68 3.60 8.85 -21.86
C LEU A 68 2.57 8.70 -23.00
N LYS A 69 2.82 7.80 -23.96
CA LYS A 69 1.97 7.54 -25.13
C LYS A 69 1.68 6.04 -25.31
N THR A 70 1.95 5.22 -24.30
CA THR A 70 1.82 3.77 -24.41
C THR A 70 0.34 3.36 -24.45
N ASN A 71 0.04 2.39 -25.31
CA ASN A 71 -1.22 1.64 -25.29
C ASN A 71 -0.98 0.16 -24.93
N ASP A 72 0.19 -0.17 -24.40
CA ASP A 72 0.56 -1.52 -23.97
C ASP A 72 0.39 -1.67 -22.45
N ILE A 73 -0.40 -2.67 -22.04
CA ILE A 73 -0.61 -3.04 -20.63
C ILE A 73 0.69 -3.45 -19.94
N VAL A 74 1.65 -4.02 -20.67
CA VAL A 74 2.93 -4.46 -20.09
C VAL A 74 3.76 -3.28 -19.61
N THR A 75 3.72 -2.15 -20.32
CA THR A 75 4.42 -0.92 -19.91
C THR A 75 3.87 -0.37 -18.60
N ILE A 76 2.55 -0.44 -18.37
CA ILE A 76 1.97 0.01 -17.11
C ILE A 76 2.16 -1.01 -15.98
N GLN A 77 2.20 -2.31 -16.26
CA GLN A 77 2.65 -3.31 -15.28
C GLN A 77 4.07 -3.01 -14.79
N ALA A 78 4.98 -2.65 -15.72
CA ALA A 78 6.33 -2.24 -15.39
C ALA A 78 6.38 -0.98 -14.51
N LEU A 79 5.58 0.04 -14.84
CA LEU A 79 5.48 1.27 -14.04
C LEU A 79 4.92 0.99 -12.64
N VAL A 80 3.83 0.23 -12.53
CA VAL A 80 3.20 -0.12 -11.24
C VAL A 80 4.18 -0.88 -10.35
N LEU A 81 4.88 -1.88 -10.89
CA LEU A 81 5.90 -2.62 -10.13
C LEU A 81 7.05 -1.72 -9.68
N PHE A 82 7.52 -0.83 -10.56
CA PHE A 82 8.53 0.17 -10.21
C PHE A 82 8.07 1.06 -9.05
N LEU A 83 6.83 1.59 -9.10
CA LEU A 83 6.29 2.47 -8.06
C LEU A 83 6.12 1.77 -6.71
N ILE A 84 5.72 0.49 -6.70
CA ILE A 84 5.63 -0.32 -5.48
C ILE A 84 6.98 -0.41 -4.78
N CYS A 85 8.08 -0.51 -5.53
CA CYS A 85 9.43 -0.66 -4.97
C CYS A 85 10.11 0.69 -4.69
N VAL A 86 9.98 1.65 -5.59
CA VAL A 86 10.75 2.91 -5.54
C VAL A 86 10.34 3.77 -4.34
N ARG A 87 9.09 3.67 -3.88
CA ARG A 87 8.59 4.38 -2.70
C ARG A 87 9.34 4.08 -1.40
N ARG A 88 10.12 3.00 -1.35
CA ARG A 88 11.02 2.70 -0.23
C ARG A 88 12.23 3.64 -0.17
N HIS A 89 12.65 4.17 -1.31
CA HIS A 89 13.95 4.79 -1.51
C HIS A 89 13.87 6.23 -1.99
N ASP A 90 12.71 6.66 -2.46
CA ASP A 90 12.52 7.97 -3.09
C ASP A 90 11.55 8.87 -2.32
N ASP A 91 11.54 10.12 -2.77
CA ASP A 91 10.67 11.18 -2.31
C ASP A 91 9.18 10.83 -2.46
N THR A 92 8.37 11.10 -1.43
CA THR A 92 6.93 10.81 -1.46
C THR A 92 6.21 11.60 -2.54
N ARG A 93 6.68 12.81 -2.88
CA ARG A 93 6.14 13.63 -3.97
C ARG A 93 6.39 13.00 -5.33
N PHE A 94 7.56 12.40 -5.54
CA PHE A 94 7.87 11.71 -6.80
C PHE A 94 6.90 10.54 -7.01
N VAL A 95 6.73 9.69 -5.99
CA VAL A 95 5.82 8.55 -6.03
C VAL A 95 4.37 9.00 -6.25
N TRP A 96 3.92 10.04 -5.55
CA TRP A 96 2.58 10.61 -5.71
C TRP A 96 2.34 11.14 -7.13
N THR A 97 3.28 11.91 -7.67
CA THR A 97 3.18 12.46 -9.04
C THR A 97 3.13 11.35 -10.09
N MET A 98 4.02 10.37 -9.99
CA MET A 98 4.08 9.24 -10.92
C MET A 98 2.88 8.30 -10.79
N THR A 99 2.30 8.19 -9.59
CA THR A 99 1.02 7.48 -9.40
C THR A 99 -0.11 8.19 -10.14
N GLY A 100 -0.17 9.52 -10.07
CA GLY A 100 -1.11 10.31 -10.87
C GLY A 100 -0.98 10.04 -12.39
N LEU A 101 0.25 9.96 -12.89
CA LEU A 101 0.53 9.57 -14.28
C LEU A 101 0.06 8.13 -14.57
N ALA A 102 0.35 7.18 -13.69
CA ALA A 102 -0.09 5.78 -13.83
C ALA A 102 -1.61 5.67 -13.91
N ILE A 103 -2.35 6.44 -13.10
CA ILE A 103 -3.82 6.50 -13.13
C ILE A 103 -4.29 6.99 -14.51
N ARG A 104 -3.71 8.05 -15.06
CA ARG A 104 -4.11 8.59 -16.37
C ARG A 104 -3.85 7.60 -17.51
N ILE A 105 -2.70 6.92 -17.50
CA ILE A 105 -2.38 5.87 -18.48
C ILE A 105 -3.31 4.66 -18.31
N ALA A 106 -3.60 4.24 -17.08
CA ALA A 106 -4.55 3.16 -16.81
C ALA A 106 -5.96 3.51 -17.32
N GLN A 107 -6.37 4.77 -17.15
CA GLN A 107 -7.64 5.27 -17.64
C GLN A 107 -7.70 5.30 -19.17
N SER A 108 -6.65 5.76 -19.86
CA SER A 108 -6.59 5.76 -21.33
C SER A 108 -6.61 4.34 -21.92
N LEU A 109 -6.05 3.37 -21.19
CA LEU A 109 -6.15 1.94 -21.51
C LEU A 109 -7.51 1.32 -21.14
N GLY A 110 -8.42 2.05 -20.50
CA GLY A 110 -9.71 1.54 -20.07
C GLY A 110 -9.65 0.54 -18.91
N LEU A 111 -8.58 0.51 -18.10
CA LEU A 111 -8.45 -0.44 -16.97
C LEU A 111 -9.46 -0.20 -15.84
N HIS A 112 -9.95 1.04 -15.75
CA HIS A 112 -11.02 1.46 -14.84
C HIS A 112 -12.41 0.95 -15.26
N ARG A 113 -12.51 0.30 -16.42
CA ARG A 113 -13.73 -0.31 -16.91
C ARG A 113 -13.61 -1.82 -16.93
N ASP A 114 -14.64 -2.51 -16.46
CA ASP A 114 -14.58 -3.96 -16.34
C ASP A 114 -14.51 -4.64 -17.72
N GLY A 115 -13.49 -5.46 -17.91
CA GLY A 115 -13.20 -6.14 -19.16
C GLY A 115 -14.35 -7.01 -19.68
N ALA A 116 -15.15 -7.59 -18.78
CA ALA A 116 -16.28 -8.43 -19.15
C ALA A 116 -17.33 -7.64 -19.95
N LYS A 117 -17.50 -6.33 -19.68
CA LYS A 117 -18.44 -5.46 -20.39
C LYS A 117 -18.02 -5.17 -21.83
N PHE A 118 -16.76 -5.40 -22.18
CA PHE A 118 -16.22 -5.24 -23.54
C PHE A 118 -16.04 -6.59 -24.27
N GLY A 119 -16.48 -7.70 -23.67
CA GLY A 119 -16.33 -9.03 -24.26
C GLY A 119 -14.87 -9.50 -24.37
N LEU A 120 -13.99 -9.03 -23.48
CA LEU A 120 -12.62 -9.53 -23.41
C LEU A 120 -12.59 -10.99 -22.94
N SER A 121 -11.48 -11.67 -23.21
CA SER A 121 -11.26 -13.01 -22.64
C SER A 121 -11.29 -12.97 -21.12
N PRO A 122 -11.66 -14.08 -20.44
CA PRO A 122 -11.60 -14.16 -18.98
C PRO A 122 -10.20 -13.86 -18.43
N PHE A 123 -9.16 -14.35 -19.11
CA PHE A 123 -7.77 -14.09 -18.73
C PHE A 123 -7.43 -12.60 -18.80
N ASP A 124 -7.74 -11.93 -19.90
CA ASP A 124 -7.45 -10.50 -20.06
C ASP A 124 -8.26 -9.65 -19.08
N THR A 125 -9.52 -10.02 -18.84
CA THR A 125 -10.38 -9.38 -17.84
C THR A 125 -9.75 -9.46 -16.46
N GLU A 126 -9.32 -10.65 -16.04
CA GLU A 126 -8.68 -10.89 -14.75
C GLU A 126 -7.34 -10.12 -14.63
N MET A 127 -6.49 -10.11 -15.67
CA MET A 127 -5.24 -9.35 -15.67
C MET A 127 -5.48 -7.84 -15.56
N ARG A 128 -6.51 -7.31 -16.22
CA ARG A 128 -6.90 -5.89 -16.15
C ARG A 128 -7.46 -5.54 -14.77
N ARG A 129 -8.30 -6.40 -14.16
CA ARG A 129 -8.80 -6.24 -12.79
C ARG A 129 -7.65 -6.17 -11.79
N ARG A 130 -6.75 -7.15 -11.82
CA ARG A 130 -5.58 -7.21 -10.93
C ARG A 130 -4.73 -5.94 -11.03
N LEU A 131 -4.44 -5.49 -12.25
CA LEU A 131 -3.63 -4.31 -12.47
C LEU A 131 -4.32 -3.01 -12.00
N TRP A 132 -5.60 -2.82 -12.33
CA TRP A 132 -6.36 -1.65 -11.90
C TRP A 132 -6.38 -1.53 -10.38
N TRP A 133 -6.64 -2.63 -9.68
CA TRP A 133 -6.68 -2.61 -8.23
C TRP A 133 -5.31 -2.35 -7.58
N GLN A 134 -4.20 -2.72 -8.22
CA GLN A 134 -2.87 -2.28 -7.76
C GLN A 134 -2.63 -0.79 -7.96
N VAL A 135 -3.12 -0.20 -9.07
CA VAL A 135 -3.12 1.26 -9.27
C VAL A 135 -3.94 1.94 -8.17
N CYS A 136 -5.11 1.39 -7.82
CA CYS A 136 -5.92 1.89 -6.73
C CYS A 136 -5.19 1.83 -5.37
N ILE A 137 -4.49 0.75 -5.07
CA ILE A 137 -3.69 0.71 -3.84
C ILE A 137 -2.62 1.80 -3.86
N LEU A 138 -1.86 1.94 -4.95
CA LEU A 138 -0.81 2.94 -5.07
C LEU A 138 -1.34 4.35 -4.84
N ASP A 139 -2.51 4.68 -5.41
CA ASP A 139 -3.15 5.98 -5.24
C ASP A 139 -3.49 6.29 -3.77
N VAL A 140 -4.11 5.34 -3.05
CA VAL A 140 -4.38 5.53 -1.61
C VAL A 140 -3.09 5.67 -0.82
N ARG A 141 -2.09 4.82 -1.08
CA ARG A 141 -0.83 4.85 -0.33
C ARG A 141 -0.03 6.13 -0.59
N ALA A 142 0.09 6.54 -1.84
CA ALA A 142 0.87 7.72 -2.18
C ALA A 142 0.19 9.00 -1.68
N SER A 143 -1.15 9.04 -1.69
CA SER A 143 -1.92 10.15 -1.13
C SER A 143 -1.81 10.21 0.38
N GLU A 144 -1.84 9.05 1.05
CA GLU A 144 -1.56 8.95 2.49
C GLU A 144 -0.16 9.49 2.84
N ASP A 145 0.87 9.04 2.12
CA ASP A 145 2.26 9.47 2.33
C ASP A 145 2.46 10.97 2.03
N HIS A 146 1.69 11.54 1.11
CA HIS A 146 1.73 12.96 0.74
C HIS A 146 0.88 13.85 1.66
N GLY A 147 -0.13 13.28 2.34
CA GLY A 147 -1.13 14.03 3.10
C GLY A 147 -2.20 14.67 2.22
N SER A 148 -2.61 13.99 1.15
CA SER A 148 -3.68 14.43 0.24
C SER A 148 -4.80 13.40 0.13
N ASP A 149 -5.89 13.77 -0.53
CA ASP A 149 -6.93 12.81 -0.91
C ASP A 149 -6.50 11.92 -2.09
N PRO A 150 -6.94 10.64 -2.12
CA PRO A 150 -6.79 9.78 -3.28
C PRO A 150 -7.47 10.36 -4.53
N SER A 151 -6.82 10.21 -5.70
CA SER A 151 -7.32 10.77 -6.96
C SER A 151 -8.45 9.96 -7.59
N VAL A 152 -8.49 8.64 -7.37
CA VAL A 152 -9.53 7.76 -7.93
C VAL A 152 -10.78 7.81 -7.05
N MET A 153 -11.90 8.27 -7.63
CA MET A 153 -13.21 8.28 -6.98
C MET A 153 -13.91 6.92 -7.16
N THR A 154 -14.66 6.47 -6.16
CA THR A 154 -15.40 5.20 -6.20
C THR A 154 -16.41 5.15 -7.35
N SER A 155 -17.00 6.28 -7.72
CA SER A 155 -17.94 6.40 -8.84
C SER A 155 -17.27 6.44 -10.23
N SER A 156 -15.94 6.54 -10.29
CA SER A 156 -15.20 6.73 -11.56
C SER A 156 -14.79 5.43 -12.26
N TYR A 157 -15.02 4.28 -11.64
CA TYR A 157 -14.67 2.97 -12.19
C TYR A 157 -15.76 1.94 -11.88
N ASP A 158 -15.81 0.88 -12.67
CA ASP A 158 -16.74 -0.25 -12.46
C ASP A 158 -16.05 -1.62 -12.49
N THR A 159 -14.72 -1.63 -12.52
CA THR A 159 -13.88 -2.82 -12.44
C THR A 159 -14.15 -3.60 -11.14
N GLU A 160 -14.57 -4.85 -11.28
CA GLU A 160 -14.86 -5.72 -10.14
C GLU A 160 -13.58 -6.17 -9.41
N LEU A 161 -13.73 -6.71 -8.19
CA LEU A 161 -12.61 -7.36 -7.51
C LEU A 161 -12.08 -8.54 -8.35
N PRO A 162 -10.77 -8.81 -8.31
CA PRO A 162 -10.20 -9.99 -8.95
C PRO A 162 -10.78 -11.29 -8.38
N THR A 163 -10.67 -12.36 -9.14
CA THR A 163 -11.19 -13.66 -8.74
C THR A 163 -10.29 -14.28 -7.67
N SER A 164 -10.88 -14.92 -6.64
CA SER A 164 -10.11 -15.73 -5.69
C SER A 164 -9.61 -17.01 -6.38
N CYS A 165 -8.44 -16.97 -7.00
CA CYS A 165 -7.82 -18.10 -7.69
C CYS A 165 -6.29 -18.06 -7.55
N ASN A 166 -5.65 -19.18 -7.89
CA ASN A 166 -4.20 -19.28 -8.02
C ASN A 166 -3.79 -19.00 -9.46
N ASP A 167 -2.53 -18.62 -9.68
CA ASP A 167 -2.04 -18.31 -11.03
C ASP A 167 -2.08 -19.52 -11.96
N LEU A 168 -1.96 -20.74 -11.42
CA LEU A 168 -2.08 -21.99 -12.16
C LEU A 168 -3.51 -22.29 -12.64
N ASP A 169 -4.53 -21.61 -12.08
CA ASP A 169 -5.92 -21.78 -12.51
C ASP A 169 -6.23 -20.95 -13.77
N LEU A 170 -5.35 -19.99 -14.11
CA LEU A 170 -5.50 -19.05 -15.21
C LEU A 170 -4.79 -19.55 -16.47
N ASP A 171 -5.55 -19.67 -17.57
CA ASP A 171 -5.02 -20.02 -18.89
C ASP A 171 -5.51 -18.99 -19.93
N PRO A 172 -4.62 -18.37 -20.72
CA PRO A 172 -5.00 -17.45 -21.79
C PRO A 172 -5.99 -18.02 -22.83
N SER A 173 -6.09 -19.35 -22.94
CA SER A 173 -6.99 -20.05 -23.86
C SER A 173 -8.36 -20.39 -23.27
N GLN A 174 -8.57 -20.17 -21.96
CA GLN A 174 -9.88 -20.39 -21.32
C GLN A 174 -10.95 -19.45 -21.88
N LYS A 175 -12.12 -20.01 -22.16
CA LYS A 175 -13.29 -19.26 -22.64
C LYS A 175 -14.24 -18.85 -21.52
N GLU A 176 -14.20 -19.58 -20.41
CA GLU A 176 -15.05 -19.36 -19.24
C GLU A 176 -14.24 -18.77 -18.09
N PRO A 177 -14.83 -17.87 -17.28
CA PRO A 177 -14.21 -17.38 -16.06
C PRO A 177 -13.88 -18.51 -15.07
N VAL A 178 -12.73 -18.38 -14.40
CA VAL A 178 -12.34 -19.28 -13.32
C VAL A 178 -13.34 -19.14 -12.17
N LYS A 179 -13.77 -20.27 -11.62
CA LYS A 179 -14.63 -20.27 -10.43
C LYS A 179 -13.83 -19.82 -9.21
N PRO A 180 -14.34 -18.88 -8.39
CA PRO A 180 -13.68 -18.52 -7.14
C PRO A 180 -13.47 -19.75 -6.25
N ARG A 181 -12.26 -19.90 -5.72
CA ARG A 181 -11.93 -20.94 -4.75
C ARG A 181 -12.61 -20.66 -3.42
N GLU A 182 -13.10 -21.72 -2.79
CA GLU A 182 -13.47 -21.68 -1.38
C GLU A 182 -12.20 -21.76 -0.51
N GLY A 183 -12.11 -20.90 0.49
CA GLY A 183 -10.92 -20.80 1.34
C GLY A 183 -9.86 -19.84 0.80
N VAL A 184 -8.61 -20.14 1.09
CA VAL A 184 -7.47 -19.31 0.69
C VAL A 184 -7.02 -19.57 -0.75
N SER A 185 -6.49 -18.53 -1.39
CA SER A 185 -5.84 -18.56 -2.70
C SER A 185 -4.65 -17.60 -2.73
N GLU A 186 -3.79 -17.70 -3.74
CA GLU A 186 -2.68 -16.75 -3.94
C GLU A 186 -3.16 -15.30 -4.04
N MET A 187 -4.42 -15.09 -4.44
CA MET A 187 -5.05 -13.77 -4.51
C MET A 187 -5.58 -13.26 -3.16
N THR A 188 -5.70 -14.08 -2.12
CA THR A 188 -6.28 -13.70 -0.81
C THR A 188 -5.63 -12.47 -0.19
N PHE A 189 -4.30 -12.40 -0.16
CA PHE A 189 -3.58 -11.24 0.39
C PHE A 189 -3.92 -9.95 -0.35
N CYS A 190 -4.04 -10.02 -1.68
CA CYS A 190 -4.40 -8.89 -2.52
C CYS A 190 -5.87 -8.50 -2.33
N LEU A 191 -6.80 -9.46 -2.28
CA LEU A 191 -8.23 -9.19 -2.09
C LEU A 191 -8.51 -8.45 -0.79
N ILE A 192 -7.92 -8.92 0.32
CA ILE A 192 -7.99 -8.22 1.61
C ILE A 192 -7.53 -6.77 1.45
N ARG A 193 -6.39 -6.53 0.80
CA ARG A 193 -5.86 -5.18 0.58
C ARG A 193 -6.74 -4.33 -0.35
N PHE A 194 -7.38 -4.92 -1.36
CA PHE A 194 -8.29 -4.22 -2.27
C PHE A 194 -9.58 -3.80 -1.57
N GLU A 195 -10.17 -4.69 -0.77
CA GLU A 195 -11.35 -4.39 0.04
C GLU A 195 -11.08 -3.26 1.05
N ILE A 196 -9.92 -3.33 1.70
CA ILE A 196 -9.45 -2.29 2.61
C ILE A 196 -9.19 -0.98 1.89
N CYS A 197 -8.56 -1.01 0.71
CA CYS A 197 -8.33 0.16 -0.12
C CYS A 197 -9.66 0.84 -0.51
N SER A 198 -10.68 0.06 -0.85
CA SER A 198 -12.02 0.56 -1.15
C SER A 198 -12.64 1.26 0.06
N LEU A 199 -12.59 0.64 1.24
CA LEU A 199 -13.10 1.24 2.48
C LEU A 199 -12.36 2.54 2.81
N ALA A 200 -11.03 2.53 2.76
CA ALA A 200 -10.20 3.68 3.07
C ALA A 200 -10.63 4.92 2.28
N ARG A 201 -10.86 4.77 0.97
CA ARG A 201 -11.33 5.86 0.10
C ARG A 201 -12.65 6.45 0.55
N VAL A 202 -13.61 5.61 0.93
CA VAL A 202 -14.93 6.07 1.38
C VAL A 202 -14.83 6.82 2.70
N LEU A 203 -13.99 6.34 3.63
CA LEU A 203 -13.85 6.94 4.95
C LEU A 203 -13.11 8.29 4.91
N THR A 204 -12.07 8.41 4.08
CA THR A 204 -11.27 9.63 3.96
C THR A 204 -11.89 10.67 3.03
N TYR A 205 -12.83 10.28 2.16
CA TYR A 205 -13.47 11.22 1.25
C TYR A 205 -14.24 12.30 2.01
N SER A 206 -13.84 13.54 1.78
CA SER A 206 -14.56 14.73 2.25
C SER A 206 -14.96 15.55 1.02
N PRO A 207 -16.27 15.69 0.72
CA PRO A 207 -16.68 16.49 -0.42
C PRO A 207 -16.24 17.94 -0.22
N PRO A 208 -15.65 18.59 -1.24
CA PRO A 208 -15.42 20.04 -1.17
C PRO A 208 -16.78 20.71 -0.96
N GLY A 209 -16.83 21.68 -0.04
CA GLY A 209 -18.09 22.27 0.43
C GLY A 209 -19.02 22.77 -0.69
N GLY A 210 -20.32 22.89 -0.35
CA GLY A 210 -21.39 23.53 -1.13
C GLY A 210 -21.30 23.41 -2.67
N CYS A 211 -21.91 22.37 -3.24
CA CYS A 211 -22.07 22.28 -4.69
C CYS A 211 -23.09 23.32 -5.18
N PRO A 212 -22.76 24.18 -6.18
CA PRO A 212 -23.73 25.11 -6.77
C PRO A 212 -24.89 24.42 -7.50
N ALA A 213 -24.71 23.13 -7.86
CA ALA A 213 -25.64 22.37 -8.69
C ALA A 213 -26.75 21.62 -7.92
N GLY A 214 -26.86 21.85 -6.60
CA GLY A 214 -27.91 21.27 -5.75
C GLY A 214 -27.38 20.73 -4.43
N PRO A 215 -28.28 20.28 -3.52
CA PRO A 215 -27.88 19.70 -2.25
C PRO A 215 -27.07 18.43 -2.51
N MET A 216 -25.80 18.46 -2.11
CA MET A 216 -24.99 17.25 -2.02
C MET A 216 -25.58 16.35 -0.93
N PRO A 217 -25.45 15.01 -1.05
CA PRO A 217 -25.70 14.13 0.09
C PRO A 217 -24.90 14.64 1.30
N PRO A 218 -25.48 14.60 2.51
CA PRO A 218 -24.74 14.96 3.70
C PRO A 218 -23.47 14.09 3.80
N PRO A 219 -22.36 14.63 4.33
CA PRO A 219 -21.18 13.81 4.62
C PRO A 219 -21.55 12.71 5.60
N LEU A 220 -20.89 11.56 5.49
CA LEU A 220 -21.09 10.43 6.40
C LEU A 220 -20.84 10.85 7.84
N THR A 221 -21.75 10.51 8.75
CA THR A 221 -21.57 10.77 10.17
C THR A 221 -20.47 9.87 10.75
N LEU A 222 -19.97 10.21 11.94
CA LEU A 222 -18.97 9.38 12.61
C LEU A 222 -19.52 7.98 12.89
N GLU A 223 -20.77 7.88 13.35
CA GLU A 223 -21.44 6.62 13.66
C GLU A 223 -21.61 5.75 12.40
N GLU A 224 -21.97 6.36 11.26
CA GLU A 224 -22.04 5.66 9.97
C GLU A 224 -20.66 5.11 9.56
N LYS A 225 -19.61 5.92 9.71
CA LYS A 225 -18.23 5.49 9.40
C LYS A 225 -17.77 4.35 10.32
N GLU A 226 -18.11 4.39 11.61
CA GLU A 226 -17.81 3.31 12.55
C GLU A 226 -18.51 2.00 12.20
N GLU A 227 -19.81 2.04 11.87
CA GLU A 227 -20.54 0.83 11.48
C GLU A 227 -19.97 0.26 10.17
N MET A 228 -19.60 1.10 9.20
CA MET A 228 -18.92 0.65 7.98
C MET A 228 -17.60 -0.09 8.26
N ILE A 229 -16.79 0.38 9.21
CA ILE A 229 -15.54 -0.30 9.61
C ILE A 229 -15.87 -1.67 10.23
N LYS A 230 -16.86 -1.71 11.11
CA LYS A 230 -17.28 -2.94 11.81
C LYS A 230 -17.87 -3.98 10.86
N GLU A 231 -18.74 -3.56 9.94
CA GLU A 231 -19.29 -4.40 8.88
C GLU A 231 -18.18 -4.96 8.00
N LYS A 232 -17.26 -4.10 7.54
CA LYS A 232 -16.13 -4.55 6.70
C LYS A 232 -15.21 -5.51 7.45
N THR A 233 -14.92 -5.25 8.73
CA THR A 233 -14.10 -6.14 9.56
C THR A 233 -14.77 -7.52 9.72
N THR A 234 -16.07 -7.54 9.99
CA THR A 234 -16.87 -8.78 10.08
C THR A 234 -16.88 -9.54 8.76
N HIS A 235 -17.00 -8.83 7.64
CA HIS A 235 -16.95 -9.40 6.30
C HIS A 235 -15.60 -10.04 6.00
N LEU A 236 -14.49 -9.34 6.29
CA LEU A 236 -13.14 -9.88 6.11
C LEU A 236 -12.92 -11.13 6.97
N GLU A 237 -13.43 -11.14 8.21
CA GLU A 237 -13.32 -12.30 9.10
C GLU A 237 -14.02 -13.53 8.51
N LYS A 238 -15.29 -13.36 8.09
CA LYS A 238 -16.12 -14.44 7.56
C LYS A 238 -15.68 -14.93 6.19
N THR A 239 -15.09 -14.07 5.37
CA THR A 239 -14.74 -14.37 3.98
C THR A 239 -13.31 -14.91 3.87
N TYR A 240 -12.36 -14.34 4.62
CA TYR A 240 -10.94 -14.64 4.45
C TYR A 240 -10.27 -15.15 5.73
N LEU A 241 -10.35 -14.41 6.85
CA LEU A 241 -9.46 -14.66 8.00
C LEU A 241 -9.76 -16.00 8.70
N LYS A 242 -11.02 -16.46 8.70
CA LYS A 242 -11.37 -17.79 9.22
C LYS A 242 -10.62 -18.94 8.55
N TYR A 243 -10.14 -18.74 7.32
CA TYR A 243 -9.36 -19.72 6.57
C TYR A 243 -7.84 -19.51 6.70
N CYS A 244 -7.39 -18.40 7.31
CA CYS A 244 -5.99 -18.00 7.33
C CYS A 244 -5.17 -18.63 8.48
N GLU A 245 -5.81 -18.98 9.59
CA GLU A 245 -5.13 -19.35 10.86
C GLU A 245 -4.09 -20.47 10.69
N ASN A 246 -4.39 -21.47 9.85
CA ASN A 246 -3.51 -22.63 9.63
C ASN A 246 -3.05 -22.78 8.17
N ALA A 247 -3.24 -21.76 7.33
CA ALA A 247 -2.94 -21.84 5.89
C ALA A 247 -1.47 -21.56 5.55
N GLY A 248 -0.68 -21.12 6.52
CA GLY A 248 0.75 -20.85 6.38
C GLY A 248 1.13 -19.37 6.58
N PRO A 249 2.44 -19.05 6.57
CA PRO A 249 2.92 -17.76 7.05
C PRO A 249 2.39 -16.55 6.26
N LEU A 250 2.18 -16.67 4.94
CA LEU A 250 1.64 -15.57 4.12
C LEU A 250 0.18 -15.24 4.47
N TYR A 251 -0.61 -16.24 4.85
CA TYR A 251 -2.02 -16.03 5.22
C TYR A 251 -2.16 -15.54 6.64
N TRP A 252 -1.26 -15.96 7.53
CA TRP A 252 -1.11 -15.30 8.84
C TRP A 252 -0.78 -13.82 8.66
N VAL A 253 0.18 -13.50 7.79
CA VAL A 253 0.51 -12.11 7.40
C VAL A 253 -0.74 -11.37 6.88
N ALA A 254 -1.52 -12.01 6.00
CA ALA A 254 -2.75 -11.42 5.45
C ALA A 254 -3.77 -11.10 6.55
N ALA A 255 -3.96 -12.00 7.51
CA ALA A 255 -4.85 -11.80 8.65
C ALA A 255 -4.35 -10.69 9.59
N THR A 256 -3.05 -10.66 9.87
CA THR A 256 -2.42 -9.61 10.68
C THR A 256 -2.56 -8.23 10.01
N VAL A 257 -2.33 -8.15 8.70
CA VAL A 257 -2.51 -6.90 7.92
C VAL A 257 -3.97 -6.45 7.94
N ALA A 258 -4.93 -7.37 7.80
CA ALA A 258 -6.36 -7.02 7.89
C ALA A 258 -6.72 -6.41 9.25
N ARG A 259 -6.27 -7.03 10.35
CA ARG A 259 -6.52 -6.54 11.72
C ARG A 259 -5.83 -5.20 11.98
N LEU A 260 -4.58 -5.06 11.57
CA LEU A 260 -3.82 -3.81 11.70
C LEU A 260 -4.52 -2.66 10.96
N ILE A 261 -5.04 -2.92 9.76
CA ILE A 261 -5.70 -1.85 9.01
C ILE A 261 -7.09 -1.54 9.55
N ALA A 262 -7.85 -2.51 10.06
CA ALA A 262 -9.10 -2.22 10.78
C ALA A 262 -8.86 -1.28 11.98
N ALA A 263 -7.84 -1.56 12.80
CA ALA A 263 -7.43 -0.70 13.89
C ALA A 263 -6.98 0.70 13.40
N LYS A 264 -6.22 0.75 12.30
CA LYS A 264 -5.80 2.00 11.67
C LYS A 264 -6.97 2.83 11.14
N MET A 265 -7.98 2.20 10.54
CA MET A 265 -9.16 2.92 10.04
C MET A 265 -9.90 3.60 11.19
N ALA A 266 -10.00 2.94 12.35
CA ALA A 266 -10.52 3.58 13.56
C ALA A 266 -9.66 4.79 13.97
N LEU A 267 -8.33 4.66 14.00
CA LEU A 267 -7.45 5.80 14.30
C LEU A 267 -7.63 6.99 13.35
N ILE A 268 -7.82 6.73 12.04
CA ILE A 268 -8.02 7.79 11.05
C ILE A 268 -9.31 8.57 11.33
N LEU A 269 -10.40 7.89 11.72
CA LEU A 269 -11.66 8.59 12.07
C LEU A 269 -11.49 9.58 13.23
N TYR A 270 -10.61 9.25 14.16
CA TYR A 270 -10.40 10.00 15.39
C TYR A 270 -9.13 10.87 15.37
N HIS A 271 -8.47 10.99 14.22
CA HIS A 271 -7.18 11.67 14.16
C HIS A 271 -7.35 13.19 14.27
N PRO A 272 -6.73 13.85 15.27
CA PRO A 272 -6.84 15.30 15.53
C PRO A 272 -6.58 16.23 14.35
N LEU A 273 -5.74 15.81 13.39
CA LEU A 273 -5.40 16.61 12.21
C LEU A 273 -6.52 16.71 11.17
N ILE A 274 -7.56 15.87 11.25
CA ILE A 274 -8.71 15.90 10.34
C ILE A 274 -9.83 16.78 10.92
N GLU A 275 -9.95 16.85 12.24
CA GLU A 275 -10.93 17.71 12.94
C GLU A 275 -10.28 18.43 14.14
N PRO A 276 -9.46 19.47 13.92
CA PRO A 276 -8.78 20.20 14.98
C PRO A 276 -9.75 20.87 15.98
N ASP A 277 -10.99 21.14 15.56
CA ASP A 277 -12.03 21.74 16.40
C ASP A 277 -12.75 20.73 17.32
N LYS A 278 -12.50 19.42 17.19
CA LYS A 278 -13.17 18.36 17.98
C LYS A 278 -12.24 17.57 18.91
N THR A 279 -10.98 17.98 19.06
CA THR A 279 -10.05 17.29 19.97
C THR A 279 -10.51 17.32 21.44
N ASP A 280 -11.28 18.33 21.83
CA ASP A 280 -11.86 18.45 23.17
C ASP A 280 -13.14 17.62 23.38
N SER A 281 -13.69 16.98 22.34
CA SER A 281 -14.95 16.21 22.44
C SER A 281 -14.78 14.71 22.65
N LEU A 282 -13.56 14.17 22.63
CA LEU A 282 -13.33 12.73 22.84
C LEU A 282 -13.35 12.38 24.32
N THR A 283 -14.10 11.33 24.68
CA THR A 283 -14.12 10.79 26.04
C THR A 283 -12.74 10.21 26.41
N SER A 284 -12.42 10.20 27.71
CA SER A 284 -11.18 9.59 28.21
C SER A 284 -11.03 8.13 27.76
N ASP A 285 -12.12 7.37 27.79
CA ASP A 285 -12.15 5.97 27.35
C ASP A 285 -11.78 5.81 25.87
N THR A 286 -12.34 6.65 24.99
CA THR A 286 -12.00 6.62 23.56
C THR A 286 -10.53 6.95 23.36
N ARG A 287 -9.99 7.95 24.06
CA ARG A 287 -8.56 8.30 23.98
C ARG A 287 -7.66 7.15 24.43
N ASP A 288 -8.01 6.46 25.52
CA ASP A 288 -7.27 5.29 26.01
C ASP A 288 -7.29 4.12 25.03
N ARG A 289 -8.45 3.84 24.40
CA ARG A 289 -8.57 2.81 23.37
C ARG A 289 -7.72 3.12 22.14
N LEU A 290 -7.75 4.36 21.66
CA LEU A 290 -6.94 4.80 20.51
C LEU A 290 -5.44 4.79 20.82
N PHE A 291 -5.05 5.15 22.06
CA PHE A 291 -3.67 5.08 22.50
C PHE A 291 -3.16 3.64 22.47
N MET A 292 -3.91 2.70 23.05
CA MET A 292 -3.57 1.26 23.02
C MET A 292 -3.54 0.69 21.61
N ALA A 293 -4.54 0.98 20.78
CA ALA A 293 -4.57 0.54 19.38
C ALA A 293 -3.36 1.05 18.59
N SER A 294 -2.92 2.28 18.86
CA SER A 294 -1.73 2.86 18.20
C SER A 294 -0.44 2.13 18.59
N ILE A 295 -0.29 1.73 19.86
CA ILE A 295 0.85 0.90 20.32
C ILE A 295 0.83 -0.44 19.57
N GLU A 296 -0.31 -1.12 19.56
CA GLU A 296 -0.46 -2.43 18.93
C GLU A 296 -0.17 -2.39 17.43
N ILE A 297 -0.60 -1.33 16.72
CA ILE A 297 -0.28 -1.14 15.30
C ILE A 297 1.23 -1.09 15.06
N LEU A 298 1.99 -0.38 15.90
CA LEU A 298 3.45 -0.31 15.75
C LEU A 298 4.12 -1.64 16.06
N GLU A 299 3.68 -2.32 17.12
CA GLU A 299 4.21 -3.64 17.52
C GLU A 299 3.93 -4.72 16.46
N TYR A 300 2.70 -4.76 15.91
CA TYR A 300 2.37 -5.68 14.83
C TYR A 300 3.13 -5.37 13.54
N SER A 301 3.37 -4.09 13.23
CA SER A 301 4.21 -3.71 12.09
C SER A 301 5.64 -4.23 12.26
N GLN A 302 6.22 -4.10 13.46
CA GLN A 302 7.54 -4.63 13.78
C GLN A 302 7.57 -6.17 13.71
N LEU A 303 6.52 -6.83 14.21
CA LEU A 303 6.41 -8.29 14.17
C LEU A 303 6.40 -8.80 12.72
N LEU A 304 5.67 -8.15 11.82
CA LEU A 304 5.64 -8.51 10.39
C LEU A 304 7.03 -8.44 9.73
N GLU A 305 7.88 -7.52 10.17
CA GLU A 305 9.23 -7.32 9.65
C GLU A 305 10.28 -8.25 10.28
N ALA A 306 10.19 -8.50 11.58
CA ALA A 306 11.24 -9.18 12.35
C ALA A 306 11.03 -10.70 12.49
N GLU A 307 9.80 -11.19 12.40
CA GLU A 307 9.47 -12.59 12.67
C GLU A 307 10.13 -13.53 11.64
N ALA A 308 10.73 -14.63 12.11
CA ALA A 308 11.53 -15.51 11.26
C ALA A 308 10.73 -16.12 10.10
N SER A 309 9.44 -16.39 10.33
CA SER A 309 8.53 -16.95 9.34
C SER A 309 8.06 -15.94 8.28
N THR A 310 8.16 -14.63 8.56
CA THR A 310 7.65 -13.56 7.68
C THR A 310 8.73 -12.63 7.14
N LYS A 311 9.96 -12.66 7.69
CA LYS A 311 11.08 -11.76 7.34
C LYS A 311 11.36 -11.64 5.84
N LYS A 312 11.11 -12.71 5.06
CA LYS A 312 11.28 -12.70 3.59
C LYS A 312 10.34 -11.73 2.86
N TRP A 313 9.25 -11.30 3.50
CA TRP A 313 8.35 -10.26 3.03
C TRP A 313 8.53 -8.92 3.75
N GLY A 314 9.45 -8.83 4.71
CA GLY A 314 9.71 -7.62 5.50
C GLY A 314 10.04 -6.40 4.64
N TRP A 315 10.67 -6.60 3.48
CA TRP A 315 10.94 -5.53 2.52
C TRP A 315 9.68 -4.77 2.09
N LEU A 316 8.54 -5.48 1.99
CA LEU A 316 7.26 -4.90 1.63
C LEU A 316 6.70 -4.10 2.80
N PHE A 317 6.69 -4.66 4.01
CA PHE A 317 6.13 -4.01 5.20
C PHE A 317 6.90 -2.78 5.63
N ALA A 318 8.21 -2.76 5.43
CA ALA A 318 9.00 -1.57 5.69
C ALA A 318 8.76 -0.43 4.66
N THR A 319 7.83 -0.59 3.71
CA THR A 319 7.24 0.53 2.93
C THR A 319 5.95 1.09 3.55
N TYR A 320 5.51 0.58 4.70
CA TYR A 320 4.23 0.90 5.36
C TYR A 320 4.50 1.60 6.68
N ILE A 321 5.03 2.82 6.63
CA ILE A 321 5.22 3.61 7.85
C ILE A 321 3.85 3.99 8.42
N GLN A 322 3.63 3.70 9.70
CA GLN A 322 2.34 3.93 10.37
C GLN A 322 2.25 5.35 10.93
N TRP A 323 2.39 6.37 10.06
CA TRP A 323 2.46 7.78 10.47
C TRP A 323 1.31 8.22 11.36
N HIS A 324 0.08 7.74 11.11
CA HIS A 324 -1.10 8.04 11.93
C HIS A 324 -0.96 7.56 13.37
N ALA A 325 -0.51 6.31 13.58
CA ALA A 325 -0.29 5.77 14.92
C ALA A 325 0.87 6.49 15.63
N ILE A 326 1.95 6.78 14.91
CA ILE A 326 3.10 7.53 15.47
C ILE A 326 2.67 8.93 15.89
N ALA A 327 1.99 9.67 15.03
CA ALA A 327 1.55 11.04 15.30
C ALA A 327 0.57 11.08 16.50
N TYR A 328 -0.39 10.15 16.55
CA TYR A 328 -1.32 10.04 17.66
C TYR A 328 -0.62 9.72 18.99
N LEU A 329 0.27 8.71 19.01
CA LEU A 329 1.04 8.36 20.20
C LEU A 329 1.87 9.54 20.70
N LEU A 330 2.59 10.20 19.80
CA LEU A 330 3.39 11.35 20.16
C LEU A 330 2.52 12.46 20.75
N GLY A 331 1.36 12.78 20.16
CA GLY A 331 0.42 13.76 20.72
C GLY A 331 -0.02 13.42 22.15
N GLU A 332 -0.40 12.17 22.41
CA GLU A 332 -0.85 11.72 23.73
C GLU A 332 0.29 11.64 24.75
N LEU A 333 1.51 11.28 24.32
CA LEU A 333 2.71 11.21 25.17
C LEU A 333 3.13 12.57 25.73
N ALA A 334 2.69 13.70 25.15
CA ALA A 334 2.93 15.04 25.69
C ALA A 334 2.12 15.32 26.95
N ILE A 335 0.98 14.64 27.11
CA ILE A 335 -0.10 15.03 28.01
C ILE A 335 -0.30 13.98 29.10
N ARG A 336 -0.01 12.71 28.80
CA ARG A 336 -0.20 11.59 29.73
C ARG A 336 0.89 11.53 30.80
N ASP A 337 0.48 11.22 32.02
CA ASP A 337 1.39 10.95 33.12
C ASP A 337 2.23 9.69 32.90
N ASN A 338 3.42 9.67 33.51
CA ASN A 338 4.34 8.54 33.40
C ASN A 338 3.71 7.26 33.97
N SER A 339 3.62 6.22 33.15
CA SER A 339 3.04 4.93 33.49
C SER A 339 3.75 3.81 32.72
N ILE A 340 3.47 2.56 33.09
CA ILE A 340 4.00 1.38 32.38
C ILE A 340 3.56 1.40 30.91
N ILE A 341 2.33 1.84 30.63
CA ILE A 341 1.78 1.91 29.28
C ILE A 341 2.49 3.01 28.47
N VAL A 342 2.78 4.17 29.08
CA VAL A 342 3.57 5.24 28.44
C VAL A 342 4.99 4.77 28.11
N LYS A 343 5.62 3.95 28.96
CA LYS A 343 6.92 3.34 28.66
C LYS A 343 6.84 2.37 27.47
N ARG A 344 5.80 1.53 27.41
CA ARG A 344 5.54 0.63 26.26
C ARG A 344 5.36 1.42 24.97
N ALA A 345 4.61 2.54 25.01
CA ALA A 345 4.44 3.43 23.87
C ALA A 345 5.76 4.03 23.38
N TRP A 346 6.60 4.57 24.28
CA TRP A 346 7.92 5.07 23.91
C TRP A 346 8.79 3.99 23.27
N GLN A 347 8.79 2.77 23.81
CA GLN A 347 9.54 1.66 23.23
C GLN A 347 9.05 1.30 21.82
N ALA A 348 7.73 1.24 21.60
CA ALA A 348 7.17 0.99 20.28
C ALA A 348 7.56 2.08 19.26
N VAL A 349 7.53 3.36 19.70
CA VAL A 349 7.97 4.50 18.89
C VAL A 349 9.46 4.41 18.56
N ASP A 350 10.33 4.20 19.55
CA ASP A 350 11.78 4.12 19.36
C ASP A 350 12.18 2.96 18.44
N ASN A 351 11.54 1.79 18.57
CA ASN A 351 11.77 0.67 17.67
C ASN A 351 11.43 1.02 16.21
N CYS A 352 10.33 1.75 15.98
CA CYS A 352 9.94 2.20 14.65
C CYS A 352 10.97 3.17 14.05
N PHE A 353 11.42 4.16 14.82
CA PHE A 353 12.45 5.12 14.39
C PHE A 353 13.83 4.46 14.18
N GLY A 354 14.19 3.49 15.01
CA GLY A 354 15.43 2.71 14.88
C GLY A 354 15.45 1.83 13.63
N ALA A 355 14.32 1.21 13.29
CA ALA A 355 14.16 0.37 12.09
C ALA A 355 14.06 1.17 10.79
N CYS A 356 13.47 2.38 10.82
CA CYS A 356 13.34 3.26 9.65
C CYS A 356 14.69 3.75 9.10
N GLY A 357 15.77 3.68 9.89
CA GLY A 357 17.06 4.25 9.51
C GLY A 357 17.01 5.78 9.48
N VAL A 358 18.08 6.41 9.96
CA VAL A 358 18.18 7.88 10.05
C VAL A 358 18.11 8.58 8.68
N ASP A 359 18.17 7.83 7.57
CA ASP A 359 18.21 8.39 6.22
C ASP A 359 16.83 8.66 5.58
N ILE A 360 15.72 8.04 6.04
CA ILE A 360 14.35 8.45 5.64
C ILE A 360 14.09 9.90 6.08
N PHE A 361 14.82 10.35 7.09
CA PHE A 361 14.75 11.65 7.73
C PHE A 361 15.78 12.66 7.19
N LYS A 362 16.45 12.38 6.08
CA LYS A 362 17.42 13.32 5.44
C LYS A 362 16.96 13.81 4.06
N GLY A 363 15.78 13.42 3.60
CA GLY A 363 15.22 13.87 2.33
C GLY A 363 14.84 15.36 2.36
N LYS A 364 15.11 16.10 1.28
CA LYS A 364 14.76 17.53 1.17
C LYS A 364 13.24 17.80 1.16
N HIS A 365 12.39 16.80 0.92
CA HIS A 365 10.94 16.91 1.03
C HIS A 365 10.35 15.71 1.78
N GLU A 366 10.38 15.79 3.11
CA GLU A 366 9.70 14.86 4.01
C GLU A 366 8.18 15.02 3.94
N SER A 367 7.43 13.93 4.22
CA SER A 367 5.98 14.06 4.41
C SER A 367 5.68 15.01 5.57
N LEU A 368 4.57 15.75 5.48
CA LEU A 368 4.15 16.68 6.53
C LEU A 368 4.03 15.97 7.88
N LEU A 369 3.49 14.74 7.89
CA LEU A 369 3.38 13.90 9.08
C LEU A 369 4.74 13.45 9.64
N SER A 370 5.72 13.16 8.77
CA SER A 370 7.08 12.84 9.19
C SER A 370 7.77 14.02 9.85
N LYS A 371 7.65 15.21 9.26
CA LYS A 371 8.21 16.44 9.82
C LYS A 371 7.58 16.77 11.17
N LEU A 372 6.26 16.66 11.27
CA LEU A 372 5.53 16.90 12.51
C LEU A 372 5.95 15.90 13.60
N ALA A 373 6.03 14.61 13.26
CA ALA A 373 6.49 13.57 14.20
C ALA A 373 7.92 13.85 14.70
N LYS A 374 8.84 14.27 13.84
CA LYS A 374 10.21 14.64 14.24
C LYS A 374 10.26 15.85 15.16
N ASP A 375 9.54 16.92 14.80
CA ASP A 375 9.55 18.16 15.56
C ASP A 375 8.96 17.90 16.96
N VAL A 376 7.94 17.03 17.03
CA VAL A 376 7.36 16.56 18.29
C VAL A 376 8.36 15.70 19.08
N VAL A 377 9.00 14.69 18.47
CA VAL A 377 10.02 13.86 19.15
C VAL A 377 11.17 14.71 19.68
N LYS A 378 11.69 15.66 18.88
CA LYS A 378 12.77 16.56 19.28
C LYS A 378 12.37 17.46 20.44
N THR A 379 11.16 18.00 20.40
CA THR A 379 10.64 18.87 21.46
C THR A 379 10.35 18.11 22.75
N MET A 380 9.84 16.88 22.66
CA MET A 380 9.55 16.04 23.83
C MET A 380 10.80 15.49 24.49
N ARG A 381 11.82 15.08 23.71
CA ARG A 381 13.11 14.63 24.25
C ARG A 381 13.90 15.74 24.93
N GLN A 382 13.55 17.01 24.73
CA GLN A 382 14.12 18.14 25.48
C GLN A 382 13.38 18.43 26.80
N ARG A 383 12.19 17.83 27.01
CA ARG A 383 11.35 17.99 28.21
C ARG A 383 11.45 16.83 29.21
N LEU A 384 11.97 15.68 28.77
CA LEU A 384 12.40 14.56 29.60
C LEU A 384 13.87 14.73 29.96
#